data_AF-A0A7X7NIM0-F1
#
_entry.id   AF-A0A7X7NIM0-F1
#
_cell.length_a   1.000
_cell.length_b   1.000
_cell.length_c   1.000
_cell.angle_alpha   90.00
_cell.angle_beta   90.00
_cell.angle_gamma   90.00
#
_symmetry.space_group_name_H-M   'P 1'
#
loop_
_entity.id
_entity.type
_entity.pdbx_description
1 polymer ?
#
loop_
_entity_poly.entity_id
_entity_poly.type
_entity_poly.pdbx_seq_one_letter_code
_entity_poly.pdbx_strand_id
1 'polypeptide(L)' 'MFQRYLEYITNTGGCPKVDQFDEDWEPIGPCVREDMKKAGLIFERNGHVYIAESQASTEGQRI' A
#
# COMPACT_ATOMS: atom_id res chain seq x y z
N MET A 1 -12.23 1.09 2.93
CA MET A 1 -11.74 2.48 3.09
C MET A 1 -10.38 2.71 2.44
N PHE A 2 -9.45 1.74 2.46
CA PHE A 2 -8.09 1.94 1.94
C PHE A 2 -7.86 1.59 0.45
N GLN A 3 -8.89 1.18 -0.28
CA GLN A 3 -8.75 0.60 -1.62
C GLN A 3 -8.05 1.54 -2.62
N ARG A 4 -8.41 2.82 -2.65
CA ARG A 4 -7.77 3.83 -3.51
C ARG A 4 -6.26 4.01 -3.26
N TYR A 5 -5.80 3.82 -2.02
CA TYR A 5 -4.38 3.97 -1.68
C TYR A 5 -3.58 2.72 -2.08
N LEU A 6 -4.20 1.54 -1.96
CA LEU A 6 -3.62 0.30 -2.49
C LEU A 6 -3.54 0.33 -4.03
N GLU A 7 -4.58 0.83 -4.69
CA GLU A 7 -4.57 1.06 -6.14
C GLU A 7 -3.49 2.05 -6.55
N TYR A 8 -3.31 3.14 -5.81
CA TYR A 8 -2.23 4.09 -6.03
C TYR A 8 -0.84 3.43 -5.92
N ILE A 9 -0.61 2.60 -4.91
CA ILE A 9 0.66 1.87 -4.75
C ILE A 9 0.90 0.95 -5.96
N THR A 10 -0.11 0.22 -6.42
CA THR A 10 -0.01 -0.62 -7.63
C THR A 10 0.28 0.21 -8.89
N ASN A 11 -0.41 1.35 -9.05
CA ASN A 11 -0.25 2.23 -10.22
C ASN A 11 1.11 2.94 -10.25
N THR A 12 1.77 3.12 -9.10
CA THR A 12 3.12 3.69 -8.98
C THR A 12 4.22 2.63 -9.16
N GLY A 13 3.89 1.45 -9.70
CA GLY A 13 4.85 0.36 -9.94
C GLY A 13 5.03 -0.57 -8.73
N GLY A 14 4.16 -0.47 -7.73
CA GLY A 14 4.15 -1.34 -6.54
C GLY A 14 5.08 -0.89 -5.42
N CYS A 15 5.77 0.25 -5.57
CA CYS A 15 6.75 0.74 -4.59
C CYS A 15 6.94 2.27 -4.62
N PRO A 16 5.90 3.09 -4.39
CA PRO A 16 6.09 4.53 -4.28
C PRO A 16 7.01 4.88 -3.12
N LYS A 17 7.72 6.02 -3.24
CA LYS A 17 8.49 6.58 -2.12
C LYS A 17 7.56 7.03 -1.00
N VAL A 18 8.01 6.94 0.24
CA VAL A 18 7.23 7.40 1.41
C VAL A 18 6.88 8.89 1.28
N ASP A 19 7.86 9.73 0.94
CA ASP A 19 7.64 11.17 0.78
C ASP A 19 6.62 11.45 -0.34
N GLN A 20 6.75 10.76 -1.47
CA GLN A 20 5.81 10.87 -2.59
C GLN A 20 4.38 10.47 -2.18
N PHE A 21 4.23 9.39 -1.42
CA PHE A 21 2.93 8.97 -0.91
C PHE A 21 2.33 10.02 0.04
N ASP A 22 3.14 10.56 0.95
CA ASP A 22 2.66 11.54 1.93
C ASP A 22 2.26 12.86 1.26
N GLU A 23 3.04 13.32 0.27
CA GLU A 23 2.79 14.53 -0.54
C GLU A 23 1.54 14.40 -1.43
N ASP A 24 1.41 13.29 -2.17
CA ASP A 24 0.27 13.07 -3.08
C ASP A 24 -1.09 12.94 -2.34
N TRP A 25 -1.05 12.63 -1.04
CA TRP A 25 -2.23 12.46 -0.20
C TRP A 25 -2.36 13.52 0.90
N GLU A 26 -1.70 14.67 0.75
CA GLU A 26 -1.82 15.77 1.71
C GLU A 26 -3.29 16.21 1.94
N PRO A 27 -3.65 16.59 3.17
CA PRO A 27 -2.82 16.59 4.40
C PRO A 27 -2.86 15.25 5.16
N ILE A 28 -3.51 14.22 4.60
CA ILE A 28 -3.84 12.98 5.33
C ILE A 28 -2.85 11.84 5.05
N GLY A 29 -1.93 12.00 4.10
CA GLY A 29 -0.98 10.96 3.67
C GLY A 29 -0.28 10.26 4.82
N PRO A 30 0.38 10.99 5.74
CA PRO A 30 1.03 10.40 6.92
C PRO A 30 0.07 9.59 7.80
N CYS A 31 -1.10 10.16 8.12
CA CYS A 31 -2.11 9.50 8.96
C CYS A 31 -2.64 8.21 8.32
N VAL A 32 -2.97 8.27 7.03
CA VAL A 32 -3.47 7.12 6.27
C VAL A 32 -2.42 6.03 6.18
N ARG A 33 -1.16 6.40 5.90
CA ARG A 33 -0.04 5.44 5.84
C ARG A 33 0.15 4.74 7.18
N GLU A 34 0.12 5.48 8.28
CA GLU A 34 0.20 4.89 9.63
C GLU A 34 -0.98 3.95 9.91
N ASP A 35 -2.20 4.33 9.54
CA ASP A 35 -3.39 3.48 9.73
C ASP A 35 -3.32 2.21 8.87
N MET A 36 -2.87 2.31 7.61
CA MET A 36 -2.69 1.16 6.73
C MET A 36 -1.58 0.22 7.23
N LYS A 37 -0.51 0.77 7.81
CA LYS A 37 0.57 0.01 8.44
C LYS A 37 0.08 -0.70 9.70
N LYS A 38 -0.69 -0.03 10.56
CA LYS A 38 -1.34 -0.63 11.74
C LYS A 38 -2.34 -1.72 11.36
N ALA A 39 -3.05 -1.54 10.25
CA ALA A 39 -3.96 -2.54 9.70
C ALA A 39 -3.24 -3.72 9.02
N GLY A 40 -1.92 -3.68 8.88
CA GLY A 40 -1.13 -4.74 8.23
C GLY A 40 -1.32 -4.82 6.71
N LEU A 41 -1.77 -3.73 6.07
CA LEU A 41 -2.03 -3.68 4.62
C LEU A 41 -0.80 -3.25 3.81
N ILE A 42 0.13 -2.54 4.44
CA ILE A 42 1.36 -2.05 3.82
C ILE A 42 2.53 -2.21 4.79
N PHE A 43 3.73 -2.23 4.23
CA PHE A 43 4.98 -2.12 4.98
C PHE A 43 5.94 -1.16 4.30
N GLU A 44 6.86 -0.61 5.08
CA GLU A 44 7.88 0.31 4.59
C GLU A 44 9.23 -0.40 4.54
N ARG A 45 9.96 -0.25 3.43
CA ARG A 45 11.31 -0.79 3.28
C ARG A 45 12.14 0.14 2.40
N ASN A 46 13.36 0.48 2.83
CA ASN A 46 14.28 1.34 2.07
C ASN A 46 13.65 2.67 1.60
N GLY A 47 12.79 3.31 2.41
CA GLY A 47 12.12 4.56 2.05
C GLY A 47 10.97 4.42 1.03
N HIS A 48 10.52 3.21 0.74
CA HIS A 48 9.39 2.93 -0.16
C HIS A 48 8.28 2.20 0.58
N VAL A 49 7.04 2.40 0.11
CA VAL A 49 5.82 1.74 0.60
C VAL A 49 5.50 0.55 -0.27
N TYR A 50 5.26 -0.61 0.34
CA TYR A 50 4.88 -1.85 -0.35
C TYR A 50 3.56 -2.35 0.19
N ILE A 51 2.75 -2.98 -0.66
CA ILE A 51 1.56 -3.71 -0.22
C ILE A 51 2.04 -4.94 0.53
N ALA A 52 1.60 -5.09 1.78
CA ALA A 52 1.74 -6.36 2.49
C ALA A 52 0.87 -7.35 1.72
N GLU A 53 1.48 -8.31 1.04
CA GLU A 53 0.75 -9.34 0.30
C GLU A 53 -0.29 -9.94 1.24
N SER A 54 -1.56 -9.58 1.04
CA SER A 54 -2.64 -10.43 1.47
C SER A 54 -2.39 -11.73 0.72
N GLN A 55 -2.29 -12.82 1.46
CA GLN A 55 -2.41 -14.17 0.90
C GLN A 55 -3.79 -14.29 0.24
N ALA A 56 -4.00 -13.63 -0.90
CA ALA A 56 -5.12 -13.83 -1.79
C ALA A 56 -4.73 -15.03 -2.65
N SER A 57 -4.95 -16.20 -2.05
CA SER A 57 -5.33 -17.43 -2.71
C SER A 57 -4.68 -17.69 -4.06
N THR A 58 -3.67 -18.55 -4.02
CA THR A 58 -3.49 -19.57 -5.04
C THR A 58 -4.74 -20.47 -5.11
N GLU A 59 -5.87 -19.95 -5.60
CA GLU A 59 -6.84 -20.77 -6.32
C GLU A 59 -6.41 -20.63 -7.79
N GLY A 60 -5.43 -21.39 -8.27
CA GLY A 60 -5.57 -22.85 -8.25
C GLY A 60 -6.87 -23.20 -8.96
N GLN A 61 -7.07 -22.66 -10.17
CA GLN A 61 -8.11 -23.04 -11.11
C GLN A 61 -8.17 -24.57 -11.15
N ARG A 62 -9.19 -25.12 -10.47
CA ARG A 62 -9.46 -26.56 -10.46
C ARG A 62 -9.61 -27.02 -11.92
N ILE A 63 -8.90 -28.10 -12.20
CA ILE A 63 -9.08 -29.04 -13.31
C ILE A 63 -10.55 -29.25 -13.72
#